data_AF-A0A1F6BXK3-F1
#
_entry.id   AF-A0A1F6BXK3-F1
#
_cell.length_a   1.000
_cell.length_b   1.000
_cell.length_c   1.000
_cell.angle_alpha   90.00
_cell.angle_beta   90.00
_cell.angle_gamma   90.00
#
_symmetry.space_group_name_H-M   'P 1'
#
loop_
_entity.id
_entity.type
_entity.pdbx_description
1 polymer ?
#
loop_
_entity_poly.entity_id
_entity_poly.type
_entity_poly.pdbx_seq_one_letter_code
_entity_poly.pdbx_strand_id
1 'polypeptide(L)'
;MNQKRIRVSIANLAWYVTTIENNIRYPFAILNPGKLAKGEHQYMALGGGAMLTTRGKQELEKTFGASDFEFDEKTGFFDARFQIDEQRLEGVFCLFGNPERFAWREQDRTIDIMNELIGKEHGHASIMSESERCFIDCAYVKSVQQKPSEFGVDTSTRVTAGISTRRLFRIFELRMPQSLYSRKFVCSPFVRILHNHELATTDGGSKSGRTNDGHVIQNNLFLA
;
A
#
# COMPACT_ATOMS: atom_id res chain seq x y z
N MET A 1 -5.79 -19.91 29.13
CA MET A 1 -5.33 -20.22 27.76
C MET A 1 -4.58 -19.01 27.25
N ASN A 2 -3.35 -19.15 26.76
CA ASN A 2 -2.63 -18.00 26.18
C ASN A 2 -3.31 -17.60 24.87
N GLN A 3 -3.79 -16.36 24.78
CA GLN A 3 -4.37 -15.82 23.55
C GLN A 3 -3.26 -15.66 22.52
N LYS A 4 -3.45 -16.24 21.34
CA LYS A 4 -2.51 -16.12 20.22
C LYS A 4 -2.50 -14.68 19.72
N ARG A 5 -1.35 -14.02 19.82
CA ARG A 5 -1.11 -12.68 19.28
C ARG A 5 -0.77 -12.77 17.81
N ILE A 6 -1.25 -11.82 17.03
CA ILE A 6 -0.94 -11.66 15.61
C ILE A 6 -0.52 -10.22 15.34
N ARG A 7 0.31 -10.03 14.31
CA ARG A 7 0.65 -8.71 13.80
C ARG A 7 -0.34 -8.30 12.73
N VAL A 8 -0.91 -7.12 12.84
CA VAL A 8 -1.76 -6.50 11.82
C VAL A 8 -0.96 -5.41 11.14
N SER A 9 -1.15 -5.27 9.83
CA SER A 9 -0.59 -4.17 9.05
C SER A 9 -1.65 -3.63 8.11
N ILE A 10 -1.92 -2.34 8.24
CA ILE A 10 -2.82 -1.60 7.35
C ILE A 10 -1.97 -0.80 6.37
N ALA A 11 -2.30 -0.84 5.08
CA ALA A 11 -1.60 -0.09 4.05
C ALA A 11 -2.56 0.62 3.11
N ASN A 12 -2.16 1.80 2.65
CA ASN A 12 -2.83 2.61 1.63
C ASN A 12 -2.06 2.49 0.33
N LEU A 13 -2.65 1.84 -0.67
CA LEU A 13 -1.96 1.55 -1.92
C LEU A 13 -2.75 2.06 -3.10
N ALA A 14 -2.10 2.76 -4.03
CA ALA A 14 -2.64 3.05 -5.35
C ALA A 14 -2.22 1.94 -6.33
N TRP A 15 -3.21 1.29 -6.92
CA TRP A 15 -3.01 0.17 -7.85
C TRP A 15 -3.39 0.50 -9.28
N TYR A 16 -4.18 1.55 -9.46
CA TYR A 16 -4.74 1.91 -10.74
C TYR A 16 -4.60 3.40 -11.00
N VAL A 17 -4.36 3.72 -12.26
CA VAL A 17 -4.59 5.06 -12.79
C VAL A 17 -5.80 5.00 -13.72
N THR A 18 -6.72 5.93 -13.54
CA THR A 18 -7.91 6.10 -14.36
C THR A 18 -7.82 7.44 -15.06
N THR A 19 -7.91 7.44 -16.38
CA THR A 19 -7.91 8.67 -17.18
C THR A 19 -9.31 9.28 -17.19
N ILE A 20 -9.42 10.57 -16.82
CA ILE A 20 -10.71 11.22 -16.51
C ILE A 20 -11.64 11.26 -17.74
N GLU A 21 -11.10 11.56 -18.91
CA GLU A 21 -11.88 11.86 -20.13
C GLU A 21 -12.56 10.63 -20.72
N ASN A 22 -11.95 9.45 -20.60
CA ASN A 22 -12.44 8.20 -21.19
C ASN A 22 -12.77 7.13 -20.14
N ASN A 23 -12.51 7.42 -18.86
CA ASN A 23 -12.69 6.50 -17.73
C ASN A 23 -12.00 5.14 -17.93
N ILE A 24 -10.89 5.11 -18.66
CA ILE A 24 -10.10 3.89 -18.88
C ILE A 24 -9.15 3.71 -17.70
N ARG A 25 -9.11 2.48 -17.17
CA ARG A 25 -8.35 2.10 -15.99
C ARG A 25 -7.15 1.25 -16.36
N TYR A 26 -5.97 1.65 -15.88
CA TYR A 26 -4.71 0.96 -16.11
C TYR A 26 -4.09 0.56 -14.77
N PRO A 27 -3.79 -0.74 -14.56
CA PRO A 27 -3.02 -1.15 -13.40
C PRO A 27 -1.57 -0.73 -13.57
N PHE A 28 -0.94 -0.27 -12.49
CA PHE A 28 0.44 0.19 -12.54
C PHE A 28 1.21 -0.21 -11.29
N ALA A 29 2.53 -0.17 -11.42
CA ALA A 29 3.47 -0.27 -10.32
C ALA A 29 4.57 0.78 -10.51
N ILE A 30 5.26 1.11 -9.41
CA ILE A 30 6.39 2.02 -9.40
C ILE A 30 7.67 1.30 -8.99
N LEU A 31 8.82 1.79 -9.41
CA LEU A 31 10.10 1.18 -9.09
C LEU A 31 10.44 1.37 -7.60
N ASN A 32 10.71 0.31 -6.85
CA ASN A 32 11.00 0.41 -5.42
C ASN A 32 12.34 1.16 -5.20
N PRO A 33 12.33 2.34 -4.54
CA PRO A 33 13.54 3.15 -4.32
C PRO A 33 14.65 2.40 -3.58
N GLY A 34 14.28 1.68 -2.52
CA GLY A 34 15.23 0.96 -1.66
C GLY A 34 15.87 -0.25 -2.36
N LYS A 35 15.23 -0.77 -3.40
CA LYS A 35 15.75 -1.85 -4.25
C LYS A 35 16.59 -1.30 -5.38
N LEU A 36 16.16 -0.21 -6.00
CA LEU A 36 16.95 0.51 -6.99
C LEU A 36 18.31 0.94 -6.42
N ALA A 37 18.34 1.45 -5.18
CA ALA A 37 19.59 1.82 -4.49
C ALA A 37 20.57 0.65 -4.32
N LYS A 38 20.10 -0.59 -4.46
CA LYS A 38 20.91 -1.83 -4.42
C LYS A 38 21.18 -2.40 -5.81
N GLY A 39 20.82 -1.69 -6.89
CA GLY A 39 20.93 -2.15 -8.27
C GLY A 39 19.86 -3.15 -8.70
N GLU A 40 18.80 -3.34 -7.91
CA GLU A 40 17.71 -4.28 -8.20
C GLU A 40 16.50 -3.54 -8.80
N HIS A 41 16.01 -4.03 -9.95
CA HIS A 41 14.79 -3.52 -10.58
C HIS A 41 13.58 -4.31 -10.06
N GLN A 42 13.03 -3.84 -8.94
CA GLN A 42 11.82 -4.39 -8.33
C GLN A 42 10.72 -3.34 -8.33
N TYR A 43 9.54 -3.68 -8.87
CA TYR A 43 8.37 -2.81 -8.89
C TYR A 43 7.46 -3.08 -7.69
N MET A 44 6.88 -2.03 -7.10
CA MET A 44 5.97 -2.06 -5.96
C MET A 44 4.70 -1.24 -6.21
N ALA A 45 3.66 -1.43 -5.41
CA ALA A 45 2.50 -0.53 -5.43
C ALA A 45 2.93 0.85 -4.90
N LEU A 46 2.31 1.90 -5.42
CA LEU A 46 2.49 3.26 -4.92
C LEU A 46 1.77 3.43 -3.58
N GLY A 47 2.38 4.12 -2.63
CA GLY A 47 1.90 4.29 -1.27
C GLY A 47 2.60 3.35 -0.28
N GLY A 48 2.02 3.23 0.92
CA GLY A 48 2.72 2.59 2.03
C GLY A 48 1.85 2.18 3.20
N GLY A 49 2.51 1.90 4.33
CA GLY A 49 1.83 1.65 5.60
C GLY A 49 0.98 2.85 6.00
N ALA A 50 -0.24 2.61 6.48
CA ALA A 50 -1.08 3.69 6.95
C ALA A 50 -0.48 4.30 8.23
N MET A 51 -0.70 5.61 8.42
CA MET A 51 -0.25 6.34 9.60
C MET A 51 -1.43 6.73 10.49
N LEU A 52 -1.28 6.50 11.78
CA LEU A 52 -2.25 6.72 12.83
C LEU A 52 -1.94 8.01 13.59
N THR A 53 -2.99 8.77 13.87
CA THR A 53 -2.93 9.84 14.88
C THR A 53 -2.75 9.25 16.28
N THR A 54 -2.25 10.05 17.23
CA THR A 54 -2.22 9.67 18.66
C THR A 54 -3.59 9.18 19.15
N ARG A 55 -4.67 9.84 18.73
CA ARG A 55 -6.04 9.47 19.09
C ARG A 55 -6.45 8.13 18.47
N GLY A 56 -6.10 7.90 17.21
CA GLY A 56 -6.32 6.62 16.53
C GLY A 56 -5.61 5.46 17.24
N LYS A 57 -4.35 5.65 17.61
CA LYS A 57 -3.55 4.69 18.37
C LYS A 57 -4.20 4.38 19.73
N GLN A 58 -4.55 5.39 20.52
CA GLN A 58 -5.20 5.22 21.83
C GLN A 58 -6.52 4.45 21.75
N GLU A 59 -7.30 4.67 20.69
CA GLU A 59 -8.55 3.92 20.52
C GLU A 59 -8.31 2.46 20.17
N LEU A 60 -7.32 2.15 19.35
CA LEU A 60 -6.95 0.76 19.06
C LEU A 60 -6.46 0.03 20.31
N GLU A 61 -5.68 0.72 21.16
CA GLU A 61 -5.26 0.21 22.47
C GLU A 61 -6.48 -0.11 23.34
N LYS A 62 -7.42 0.84 23.47
CA LYS A 62 -8.62 0.69 24.31
C LYS A 62 -9.61 -0.36 23.81
N THR A 63 -9.85 -0.42 22.49
CA THR A 63 -10.92 -1.23 21.90
C THR A 63 -10.47 -2.66 21.59
N PHE A 64 -9.22 -2.83 21.15
CA PHE A 64 -8.71 -4.11 20.67
C PHE A 64 -7.51 -4.65 21.46
N GLY A 65 -7.05 -3.93 22.50
CA GLY A 65 -5.83 -4.32 23.22
C GLY A 65 -4.60 -4.30 22.30
N ALA A 66 -4.57 -3.35 21.37
CA ALA A 66 -3.49 -3.21 20.42
C ALA A 66 -2.18 -2.79 21.10
N SER A 67 -1.03 -3.24 20.60
CA SER A 67 0.30 -2.90 21.13
C SER A 67 1.36 -2.87 20.03
N ASP A 68 2.62 -2.57 20.36
CA ASP A 68 3.77 -2.65 19.43
C ASP A 68 3.68 -1.69 18.23
N PHE A 69 3.21 -0.46 18.48
CA PHE A 69 3.20 0.64 17.51
C PHE A 69 4.59 1.28 17.40
N GLU A 70 5.00 1.60 16.18
CA GLU A 70 6.23 2.35 15.87
C GLU A 70 5.87 3.84 15.67
N PHE A 71 6.56 4.75 16.35
CA PHE A 71 6.37 6.20 16.15
C PHE A 71 7.36 6.71 15.10
N ASP A 72 6.87 7.43 14.10
CA ASP A 72 7.70 8.08 13.10
C ASP A 72 7.93 9.54 13.48
N GLU A 73 9.15 9.84 13.92
CA GLU A 73 9.57 11.19 14.34
C GLU A 73 9.50 12.22 13.21
N LYS A 74 9.59 11.80 11.94
CA LYS A 74 9.57 12.73 10.80
C LYS A 74 8.16 13.23 10.50
N THR A 75 7.17 12.35 10.66
CA THR A 75 5.78 12.63 10.33
C THR A 75 4.96 12.99 11.56
N GLY A 76 5.41 12.60 12.76
CA GLY A 76 4.69 12.82 14.02
C GLY A 76 3.51 11.87 14.22
N PHE A 77 3.46 10.77 13.46
CA PHE A 77 2.38 9.78 13.48
C PHE A 77 2.89 8.39 13.86
N PHE A 78 1.97 7.47 14.16
CA PHE A 78 2.29 6.09 14.48
C PHE A 78 2.03 5.18 13.28
N ASP A 79 2.92 4.26 13.00
CA ASP A 79 2.71 3.26 11.97
C ASP A 79 1.54 2.33 12.32
N ALA A 80 0.62 2.08 11.36
CA ALA A 80 -0.49 1.15 11.50
C ALA A 80 -0.08 -0.34 11.40
N ARG A 81 1.11 -0.65 11.91
CA ARG A 81 1.61 -1.99 12.22
C ARG A 81 1.59 -2.17 13.72
N PHE A 82 0.75 -3.08 14.19
CA PHE A 82 0.53 -3.32 15.62
C PHE A 82 0.17 -4.77 15.86
N GLN A 83 0.15 -5.18 17.13
CA GLN A 83 -0.24 -6.52 17.54
C GLN A 83 -1.58 -6.51 18.25
N ILE A 84 -2.40 -7.54 18.04
CA ILE A 84 -3.68 -7.78 18.72
C ILE A 84 -3.84 -9.27 19.00
N ASP A 85 -4.85 -9.63 19.79
CA ASP A 85 -5.30 -11.01 19.90
C ASP A 85 -6.02 -11.43 18.61
N GLU A 86 -5.76 -12.65 18.13
CA GLU A 86 -6.30 -13.14 16.84
C GLU A 86 -7.84 -13.05 16.77
N GLN A 87 -8.53 -13.23 17.89
CA GLN A 87 -10.00 -13.11 18.00
C GLN A 87 -10.53 -11.71 17.68
N ARG A 88 -9.68 -10.68 17.74
CA ARG A 88 -10.05 -9.28 17.46
C ARG A 88 -9.83 -8.89 15.99
N LEU A 89 -9.21 -9.76 15.18
CA LEU A 89 -8.79 -9.44 13.81
C LEU A 89 -9.95 -8.94 12.95
N GLU A 90 -11.08 -9.65 12.95
CA GLU A 90 -12.22 -9.29 12.11
C GLU A 90 -12.80 -7.93 12.49
N GLY A 91 -12.81 -7.60 13.78
CA GLY A 91 -13.25 -6.28 14.26
C GLY A 91 -12.34 -5.16 13.77
N VAL A 92 -11.02 -5.39 13.75
CA VAL A 92 -10.05 -4.44 13.19
C VAL A 92 -10.25 -4.30 11.68
N PHE A 93 -10.37 -5.39 10.94
CA PHE A 93 -10.58 -5.34 9.49
C PHE A 93 -11.92 -4.72 9.11
N CYS A 94 -12.99 -4.94 9.87
CA CYS A 94 -14.27 -4.25 9.67
C CYS A 94 -14.12 -2.73 9.89
N LEU A 95 -13.35 -2.33 10.90
CA LEU A 95 -13.13 -0.93 11.23
C LEU A 95 -12.33 -0.19 10.14
N PHE A 96 -11.20 -0.74 9.71
CA PHE A 96 -10.36 -0.14 8.66
C PHE A 96 -10.90 -0.38 7.25
N GLY A 97 -11.74 -1.40 7.07
CA GLY A 97 -12.39 -1.74 5.81
C GLY A 97 -13.37 -0.67 5.35
N ASN A 98 -13.90 0.14 6.27
CA ASN A 98 -14.82 1.24 5.98
C ASN A 98 -14.10 2.61 6.13
N PRO A 99 -13.88 3.34 5.01
CA PRO A 99 -13.18 4.62 5.02
C PRO A 99 -13.79 5.67 5.94
N GLU A 100 -15.12 5.76 5.99
CA GLU A 100 -15.88 6.78 6.73
C GLU A 100 -15.77 6.54 8.23
N ARG A 101 -15.85 5.27 8.65
CA ARG A 101 -15.79 4.91 10.06
C ARG A 101 -14.46 5.27 10.70
N PHE A 102 -13.37 5.35 9.94
CA PHE A 102 -12.02 5.53 10.48
C PHE A 102 -11.32 6.82 10.04
N ALA A 103 -11.97 7.70 9.27
CA ALA A 103 -11.35 8.86 8.62
C ALA A 103 -10.58 9.81 9.57
N TRP A 104 -11.06 10.01 10.81
CA TRP A 104 -10.44 10.95 11.75
C TRP A 104 -9.30 10.36 12.60
N ARG A 105 -9.05 9.05 12.50
CA ARG A 105 -8.03 8.35 13.31
C ARG A 105 -6.68 8.26 12.63
N GLU A 106 -6.61 8.63 11.35
CA GLU A 106 -5.43 8.53 10.51
C GLU A 106 -5.03 9.89 9.96
N GLN A 107 -3.78 9.97 9.54
CA GLN A 107 -3.36 10.97 8.57
C GLN A 107 -4.19 10.79 7.28
N ASP A 108 -4.40 11.88 6.54
CA ASP A 108 -5.04 11.79 5.21
C ASP A 108 -4.31 10.73 4.37
N ARG A 109 -5.07 9.70 4.01
CA ARG A 109 -4.61 8.46 3.39
C ARG A 109 -4.00 8.67 2.01
N THR A 110 -4.32 9.80 1.39
CA THR A 110 -3.86 10.16 0.05
C THR A 110 -2.52 10.89 0.07
N ILE A 111 -2.13 11.47 1.23
CA ILE A 111 -0.91 12.28 1.35
C ILE A 111 0.32 11.45 0.96
N ASP A 112 0.48 10.23 1.46
CA ASP A 112 1.67 9.42 1.18
C ASP A 112 1.75 9.03 -0.30
N ILE A 113 0.60 8.64 -0.88
CA ILE A 113 0.49 8.32 -2.31
C ILE A 113 0.90 9.54 -3.17
N MET A 114 0.40 10.73 -2.81
CA MET A 114 0.72 11.96 -3.53
C MET A 114 2.16 12.41 -3.31
N ASN A 115 2.67 12.29 -2.09
CA ASN A 115 4.05 12.63 -1.73
C ASN A 115 5.04 11.73 -2.47
N GLU A 116 4.74 10.44 -2.64
CA GLU A 116 5.61 9.53 -3.38
C GLU A 116 5.57 9.83 -4.90
N LEU A 117 4.42 10.25 -5.45
CA LEU A 117 4.33 10.70 -6.85
C LEU A 117 5.17 11.95 -7.14
N ILE A 118 5.12 12.95 -6.25
CA ILE A 118 5.77 14.25 -6.45
C ILE A 118 7.16 14.34 -5.79
N GLY A 119 7.47 13.36 -4.93
CA GLY A 119 8.70 13.25 -4.18
C GLY A 119 9.88 12.77 -5.02
N LYS A 120 11.09 12.93 -4.48
CA LYS A 120 12.35 12.61 -5.16
C LYS A 120 12.92 11.24 -4.76
N GLU A 121 12.06 10.29 -4.40
CA GLU A 121 12.48 9.02 -3.81
C GLU A 121 13.33 8.18 -4.77
N HIS A 122 13.17 8.34 -6.09
CA HIS A 122 13.92 7.62 -7.11
C HIS A 122 15.17 8.37 -7.60
N GLY A 123 16.03 8.83 -6.69
CA GLY A 123 17.35 9.39 -7.07
C GLY A 123 17.28 10.76 -7.76
N HIS A 124 16.48 11.67 -7.19
CA HIS A 124 16.31 13.09 -7.59
C HIS A 124 15.21 13.41 -8.61
N ALA A 125 14.60 12.41 -9.25
CA ALA A 125 13.51 12.63 -10.20
C ALA A 125 12.17 12.21 -9.61
N SER A 126 11.17 13.10 -9.72
CA SER A 126 9.79 12.84 -9.36
C SER A 126 9.00 12.32 -10.56
N ILE A 127 7.96 11.52 -10.31
CA ILE A 127 7.05 11.07 -11.38
C ILE A 127 6.21 12.24 -11.87
N MET A 128 5.76 13.09 -10.93
CA MET A 128 4.93 14.27 -11.16
C MET A 128 5.57 15.51 -10.54
N SER A 129 5.19 16.71 -10.98
CA SER A 129 5.57 17.97 -10.32
C SER A 129 4.49 18.44 -9.34
N GLU A 130 4.86 19.28 -8.37
CA GLU A 130 3.91 19.87 -7.41
C GLU A 130 2.75 20.59 -8.11
N SER A 131 3.04 21.32 -9.20
CA SER A 131 2.02 22.02 -10.00
C SER A 131 1.03 21.09 -10.68
N GLU A 132 1.37 19.83 -10.91
CA GLU A 132 0.49 18.85 -11.56
C GLU A 132 -0.38 18.11 -10.54
N ARG A 133 0.01 18.13 -9.27
CA ARG A 133 -0.73 17.50 -8.17
C ARG A 133 -2.19 17.93 -8.15
N CYS A 134 -2.49 19.20 -8.47
CA CYS A 134 -3.86 19.72 -8.46
C CYS A 134 -4.76 19.11 -9.55
N PHE A 135 -4.19 18.40 -10.53
CA PHE A 135 -4.94 17.68 -11.56
C PHE A 135 -5.09 16.19 -11.26
N ILE A 136 -4.57 15.71 -10.12
CA ILE A 136 -4.63 14.31 -9.74
C ILE A 136 -5.56 14.19 -8.54
N ASP A 137 -6.65 13.46 -8.72
CA ASP A 137 -7.52 13.01 -7.63
C ASP A 137 -7.11 11.61 -7.18
N CYS A 138 -7.29 11.30 -5.90
CA CYS A 138 -6.96 10.01 -5.32
C CYS A 138 -8.21 9.45 -4.63
N ALA A 139 -8.87 8.50 -5.28
CA ALA A 139 -10.15 7.98 -4.86
C ALA A 139 -10.00 6.60 -4.21
N TYR A 140 -10.65 6.39 -3.06
CA TYR A 140 -10.77 5.06 -2.48
C TYR A 140 -11.64 4.16 -3.37
N VAL A 141 -11.20 2.93 -3.57
CA VAL A 141 -11.88 1.92 -4.38
C VAL A 141 -12.49 0.84 -3.50
N LYS A 142 -11.65 0.12 -2.75
CA LYS A 142 -12.04 -1.04 -1.94
C LYS A 142 -10.96 -1.41 -0.94
N SER A 143 -11.29 -2.27 0.00
CA SER A 143 -10.34 -2.89 0.91
C SER A 143 -10.16 -4.37 0.55
N VAL A 144 -8.94 -4.86 0.67
CA VAL A 144 -8.54 -6.22 0.33
C VAL A 144 -7.75 -6.80 1.49
N GLN A 145 -8.18 -7.96 1.99
CA GLN A 145 -7.44 -8.69 3.01
C GLN A 145 -6.42 -9.62 2.33
N GLN A 146 -5.21 -9.68 2.86
CA GLN A 146 -4.23 -10.67 2.41
C GLN A 146 -4.71 -12.08 2.77
N LYS A 147 -4.85 -12.94 1.76
CA LYS A 147 -5.10 -14.38 1.96
C LYS A 147 -3.94 -14.97 2.79
N PRO A 148 -4.22 -15.80 3.81
CA PRO A 148 -3.18 -16.55 4.49
C PRO A 148 -2.40 -17.38 3.48
N SER A 149 -1.06 -17.38 3.56
CA SER A 149 -0.24 -18.23 2.70
C SER A 149 -0.57 -19.70 2.95
N GLU A 150 -1.03 -20.42 1.92
CA GLU A 150 -1.31 -21.86 1.99
C GLU A 150 -0.06 -22.67 2.37
N PHE A 151 1.12 -22.13 2.09
CA PHE A 151 2.41 -22.76 2.39
C PHE A 151 2.95 -22.40 3.78
N GLY A 152 2.18 -21.71 4.63
CA GLY A 152 2.62 -21.30 5.96
C GLY A 152 3.78 -20.30 5.96
N VAL A 153 4.16 -19.77 4.79
CA VAL A 153 5.23 -18.78 4.66
C VAL A 153 4.61 -17.40 4.62
N ASP A 154 4.67 -16.69 5.76
CA ASP A 154 4.28 -15.29 5.83
C ASP A 154 5.21 -14.45 4.93
N THR A 155 4.63 -13.71 4.00
CA THR A 155 5.33 -12.94 2.95
C THR A 155 5.94 -11.62 3.46
N SER A 156 6.10 -11.48 4.77
CA SER A 156 6.69 -10.31 5.41
C SER A 156 8.18 -10.54 5.65
N THR A 157 9.04 -9.65 5.13
CA THR A 157 10.47 -9.62 5.45
C THR A 157 10.76 -9.34 6.93
N ARG A 158 9.74 -9.00 7.72
CA ARG A 158 9.82 -8.70 9.17
C ARG A 158 8.95 -9.66 10.00
N VAL A 159 8.88 -10.95 9.67
CA VAL A 159 8.35 -11.94 10.63
C VAL A 159 9.32 -12.01 11.79
N THR A 160 8.95 -11.38 12.91
CA THR A 160 9.56 -11.70 14.21
C THR A 160 9.23 -13.16 14.49
N ALA A 161 10.23 -14.00 14.72
CA ALA A 161 10.07 -15.45 14.85
C ALA A 161 8.85 -15.81 15.72
N GLY A 162 7.84 -16.45 15.12
CA GLY A 162 6.66 -16.98 15.81
C GLY A 162 5.37 -16.14 15.78
N ILE A 163 5.36 -14.90 15.28
CA ILE A 163 4.12 -14.08 15.20
C ILE A 163 3.65 -13.96 13.75
N SER A 164 2.45 -14.48 13.47
CA SER A 164 1.88 -14.40 12.13
C SER A 164 1.42 -12.98 11.78
N THR A 165 1.65 -12.54 10.56
CA THR A 165 1.19 -11.22 10.06
C THR A 165 -0.10 -11.35 9.24
N ARG A 166 -1.02 -10.40 9.40
CA ARG A 166 -2.26 -10.25 8.63
C ARG A 166 -2.33 -8.84 8.09
N ARG A 167 -2.64 -8.69 6.80
CA ARG A 167 -2.63 -7.38 6.12
C ARG A 167 -4.01 -7.03 5.59
N LEU A 168 -4.34 -5.74 5.72
CA LEU A 168 -5.44 -5.13 5.00
C LEU A 168 -4.87 -4.04 4.10
N PHE A 169 -5.10 -4.17 2.80
CA PHE A 169 -4.76 -3.17 1.80
C PHE A 169 -6.00 -2.36 1.50
N ARG A 170 -5.93 -1.05 1.69
CA ARG A 170 -6.93 -0.11 1.19
C ARG A 170 -6.47 0.40 -0.15
N ILE A 171 -7.25 0.08 -1.16
CA ILE A 171 -6.92 0.30 -2.55
C ILE A 171 -7.49 1.63 -2.98
N PHE A 172 -6.62 2.45 -3.51
CA PHE A 172 -6.92 3.73 -4.12
C PHE A 172 -6.66 3.65 -5.62
N GLU A 173 -7.28 4.58 -6.34
CA GLU A 173 -6.96 4.86 -7.72
C GLU A 173 -6.59 6.33 -7.88
N LEU A 174 -5.62 6.58 -8.73
CA LEU A 174 -5.28 7.92 -9.19
C LEU A 174 -6.19 8.25 -10.37
N ARG A 175 -6.83 9.41 -10.34
CA ARG A 175 -7.63 9.93 -11.45
C ARG A 175 -6.93 11.16 -11.99
N MET A 176 -6.57 11.15 -13.27
CA MET A 176 -5.83 12.25 -13.88
C MET A 176 -6.22 12.48 -15.34
N PRO A 177 -5.98 13.69 -15.90
CA PRO A 177 -6.21 13.94 -17.31
C PRO A 177 -5.39 13.01 -18.21
N GLN A 178 -5.98 12.61 -19.33
CA GLN A 178 -5.34 11.79 -20.36
C GLN A 178 -4.02 12.42 -20.84
N SER A 179 -3.98 13.75 -20.94
CA SER A 179 -2.78 14.48 -21.34
C SER A 179 -1.63 14.30 -20.35
N LEU A 180 -1.91 14.34 -19.05
CA LEU A 180 -0.93 14.13 -17.98
C LEU A 180 -0.47 12.67 -17.94
N TYR A 181 -1.42 11.74 -18.08
CA TYR A 181 -1.13 10.31 -18.18
C TYR A 181 -0.18 10.01 -19.35
N SER A 182 -0.53 10.42 -20.56
CA SER A 182 0.22 10.08 -21.79
C SER A 182 1.55 10.79 -21.93
N ARG A 183 1.71 12.02 -21.43
CA ARG A 183 2.95 12.80 -21.59
C ARG A 183 3.95 12.59 -20.48
N LYS A 184 3.50 12.19 -19.28
CA LYS A 184 4.34 12.17 -18.09
C LYS A 184 4.28 10.85 -17.34
N PHE A 185 3.08 10.42 -16.93
CA PHE A 185 2.95 9.24 -16.07
C PHE A 185 3.55 7.99 -16.72
N VAL A 186 3.11 7.65 -17.95
CA VAL A 186 3.59 6.45 -18.65
C VAL A 186 5.00 6.57 -19.21
N CYS A 187 5.49 7.81 -19.37
CA CYS A 187 6.84 8.09 -19.86
C CYS A 187 7.88 8.10 -18.73
N SER A 188 7.45 8.06 -17.46
CA SER A 188 8.35 8.01 -16.32
C SER A 188 9.09 6.67 -16.29
N PRO A 189 10.43 6.65 -16.16
CA PRO A 189 11.20 5.41 -16.05
C PRO A 189 10.89 4.64 -14.76
N PHE A 190 10.23 5.30 -13.80
CA PHE A 190 9.86 4.70 -12.53
C PHE A 190 8.49 4.03 -12.57
N VAL A 191 7.66 4.30 -13.59
CA VAL A 191 6.32 3.76 -13.71
C VAL A 191 6.31 2.60 -14.69
N ARG A 192 5.64 1.52 -14.31
CA ARG A 192 5.34 0.38 -15.17
C ARG A 192 3.82 0.21 -15.23
N ILE A 193 3.26 0.38 -16.43
CA ILE A 193 1.89 -0.08 -16.70
C ILE A 193 1.92 -1.59 -16.86
N LEU A 194 1.04 -2.27 -16.13
CA LEU A 194 1.00 -3.72 -16.06
C LEU A 194 -0.14 -4.27 -16.91
N HIS A 195 0.05 -5.47 -17.43
CA HIS A 195 -0.98 -6.24 -18.11
C HIS A 195 -1.64 -7.24 -17.15
N ASN A 196 -2.89 -7.62 -17.45
CA ASN A 196 -3.67 -8.51 -16.58
C ASN A 196 -2.97 -9.84 -16.23
N HIS A 197 -2.21 -10.41 -17.16
CA HIS A 197 -1.47 -11.65 -16.90
C HIS A 197 -0.25 -11.44 -15.99
N GLU A 198 0.37 -10.26 -16.01
CA GLU A 198 1.44 -9.90 -15.06
C GLU A 198 0.88 -9.74 -13.65
N LEU A 199 -0.32 -9.17 -13.51
CA LEU A 199 -1.04 -9.09 -12.23
C LEU A 199 -1.33 -10.49 -11.69
N ALA A 200 -1.78 -11.40 -12.54
CA ALA A 200 -2.11 -12.77 -12.16
C ALA A 200 -0.90 -13.54 -11.59
N THR A 201 0.34 -13.15 -11.94
CA THR A 201 1.55 -13.76 -11.32
C THR A 201 1.72 -13.42 -9.84
N THR A 202 0.98 -12.43 -9.34
CA THR A 202 0.97 -12.02 -7.93
C THR A 202 -0.21 -12.59 -7.13
N ASP A 203 -1.12 -13.31 -7.80
CA ASP A 203 -2.28 -13.94 -7.16
C ASP A 203 -1.86 -15.17 -6.32
N GLY A 204 -2.69 -15.56 -5.35
CA GLY A 204 -2.50 -16.77 -4.54
C GLY A 204 -1.38 -16.70 -3.49
N GLY A 205 -0.84 -15.51 -3.19
CA GLY A 205 0.21 -15.35 -2.18
C GLY A 205 1.62 -15.69 -2.67
N SER A 206 1.85 -15.65 -4.00
CA SER A 206 3.18 -15.79 -4.59
C SER A 206 4.20 -14.82 -3.97
N LYS A 207 5.42 -15.32 -3.74
CA LYS A 207 6.56 -14.57 -3.15
C LYS A 207 7.19 -13.55 -4.10
N SER A 208 6.70 -13.41 -5.32
CA SER A 208 7.02 -12.35 -6.27
C SER A 208 6.27 -12.58 -7.57
N GLY A 209 5.79 -11.52 -8.22
CA GLY A 209 5.36 -11.58 -9.62
C GLY A 209 6.50 -11.28 -10.58
N ARG A 210 6.25 -11.40 -11.88
CA ARG A 210 7.19 -10.97 -12.92
C ARG A 210 6.47 -10.21 -14.04
N THR A 211 7.12 -9.17 -14.53
CA THR A 211 6.74 -8.52 -15.79
C THR A 211 7.19 -9.36 -17.00
N ASN A 212 6.68 -9.05 -18.18
CA ASN A 212 7.03 -9.69 -19.45
C ASN A 212 8.52 -9.60 -19.80
N ASP A 213 9.16 -8.51 -19.42
CA ASP A 213 10.60 -8.27 -19.58
C ASP A 213 11.44 -8.78 -18.40
N GLY A 214 10.82 -9.53 -17.48
CA GLY A 214 11.51 -10.30 -16.44
C GLY A 214 11.81 -9.55 -15.15
N HIS A 215 11.37 -8.30 -15.00
CA HIS A 215 11.51 -7.53 -13.76
C HIS A 215 10.62 -8.11 -12.65
N VAL A 216 11.08 -7.95 -11.42
CA VAL A 216 10.39 -8.50 -10.24
C VAL A 216 9.26 -7.55 -9.83
N ILE A 217 8.08 -8.10 -9.59
CA ILE A 217 6.94 -7.40 -8.99
C ILE A 217 6.86 -7.80 -7.52
N GLN A 218 6.93 -6.83 -6.62
CA GLN A 218 6.87 -7.04 -5.18
C GLN A 218 5.55 -7.70 -4.77
N ASN A 219 5.67 -8.53 -3.76
CA ASN A 219 4.63 -9.46 -3.33
C ASN A 219 3.39 -8.69 -2.91
N ASN A 220 2.23 -9.25 -3.27
CA ASN A 220 0.91 -8.73 -2.91
C ASN A 220 0.47 -7.47 -3.65
N LEU A 221 1.08 -7.17 -4.81
CA LEU A 221 0.69 -6.00 -5.59
C LEU A 221 -0.75 -6.09 -6.11
N PHE A 222 -1.31 -7.29 -6.28
CA PHE A 222 -2.71 -7.50 -6.68
C PHE A 222 -3.25 -8.81 -6.11
N LEU A 223 -3.49 -8.85 -4.79
CA LEU A 223 -4.21 -9.97 -4.19
C LEU A 223 -5.72 -9.79 -4.46
N ALA A 224 -6.24 -10.27 -5.59
CA ALA A 224 -7.68 -10.38 -5.78
C ALA A 224 -8.18 -11.76 -5.33
#